data_AF-A0A414GET0-F1
#
_entry.id   AF-A0A414GET0-F1
#
_cell.length_a   1.000
_cell.length_b   1.000
_cell.length_c   1.000
_cell.angle_alpha   90.00
_cell.angle_beta   90.00
_cell.angle_gamma   90.00
#
_symmetry.space_group_name_H-M   'P 1'
#
loop_
_entity.id
_entity.type
_entity.pdbx_description
1 polymer ?
#
loop_
_entity_poly.entity_id
_entity_poly.type
_entity_poly.pdbx_seq_one_letter_code
_entity_poly.pdbx_strand_id
1 'polypeptide(L)'
;MASEEYYDNFFSHDMCHITPAEVIQRLDNNHRRLKRKDDKFYRISICPSQEELADLIRQVTGQQVTEFEQLTMEEQIEVTDELKKFSILCMRCYSINFRREKIKGVEDILWFGRIGNARYYKGTDRDVKEGRAKSGDRKPGLQLHVHIIVSRNDVTQTVTLCPLANSRGSVNILNGKKGMIGFDRWLWYTVCSQAFDISYNHYYS
;
A
#
# COMPACT_ATOMS: atom_id res chain seq x y z
N MET A 1 24.30 -5.69 -6.09
CA MET A 1 24.41 -4.78 -4.92
C MET A 1 23.54 -3.54 -5.10
N ALA A 2 23.69 -2.75 -6.17
CA ALA A 2 22.84 -1.55 -6.40
C ALA A 2 21.33 -1.85 -6.59
N SER A 3 20.96 -3.02 -7.14
CA SER A 3 19.55 -3.40 -7.34
C SER A 3 18.84 -3.82 -6.05
N GLU A 4 19.52 -4.50 -5.11
CA GLU A 4 18.93 -4.88 -3.82
C GLU A 4 18.69 -3.66 -2.93
N GLU A 5 19.63 -2.72 -2.85
CA GLU A 5 19.47 -1.48 -2.08
C GLU A 5 18.31 -0.60 -2.59
N TYR A 6 18.02 -0.63 -3.90
CA TYR A 6 16.92 0.14 -4.47
C TYR A 6 15.54 -0.35 -3.99
N TYR A 7 15.34 -1.67 -3.90
CA TYR A 7 14.08 -2.25 -3.42
C TYR A 7 14.00 -2.38 -1.89
N ASP A 8 15.12 -2.23 -1.19
CA ASP A 8 15.20 -2.39 0.26
C ASP A 8 14.78 -1.13 1.03
N ASN A 9 14.78 0.02 0.38
CA ASN A 9 14.39 1.28 1.00
C ASN A 9 12.87 1.48 1.02
N PHE A 10 12.40 2.14 2.08
CA PHE A 10 11.03 2.59 2.19
C PHE A 10 10.82 3.94 1.50
N PHE A 11 9.58 4.22 1.13
CA PHE A 11 9.12 5.50 0.64
C PHE A 11 7.87 5.97 1.40
N SER A 12 7.55 7.25 1.27
CA SER A 12 6.30 7.86 1.69
C SER A 12 5.85 8.86 0.60
N HIS A 13 4.90 9.72 0.92
CA HIS A 13 4.38 10.73 0.01
C HIS A 13 5.40 11.80 -0.43
N ASP A 14 6.43 12.06 0.39
CA ASP A 14 7.41 13.15 0.22
C ASP A 14 8.88 12.67 0.24
N MET A 15 9.12 11.37 0.43
CA MET A 15 10.46 10.79 0.56
C MET A 15 10.54 9.44 -0.15
N CYS A 16 11.61 9.18 -0.89
CA CYS A 16 11.80 7.96 -1.68
C CYS A 16 12.91 7.01 -1.19
N HIS A 17 13.71 7.43 -0.19
CA HIS A 17 14.82 6.66 0.37
C HIS A 17 14.83 6.75 1.90
N ILE A 18 13.99 5.95 2.54
CA ILE A 18 13.86 5.89 4.00
C ILE A 18 14.39 4.56 4.49
N THR A 19 15.37 4.59 5.39
CA THR A 19 15.97 3.35 5.91
C THR A 19 15.01 2.62 6.87
N PRO A 20 15.13 1.29 7.01
CA PRO A 20 14.34 0.55 8.00
C PRO A 20 14.49 1.08 9.43
N ALA A 21 15.70 1.52 9.82
CA ALA A 21 15.97 2.09 11.14
C ALA A 21 15.18 3.39 11.37
N GLU A 22 15.12 4.26 10.36
CA GLU A 22 14.34 5.49 10.40
C GLU A 22 12.84 5.21 10.48
N VAL A 23 12.33 4.24 9.71
CA VAL A 23 10.92 3.81 9.78
C VAL A 23 10.56 3.34 11.19
N ILE A 24 11.39 2.48 11.79
CA ILE A 24 11.20 1.99 13.16
C ILE A 24 11.17 3.17 14.14
N GLN A 25 12.17 4.05 14.07
CA GLN A 25 12.25 5.21 14.97
C GLN A 25 11.03 6.14 14.83
N ARG A 26 10.57 6.43 13.62
CA ARG A 26 9.40 7.30 13.39
C ARG A 26 8.11 6.66 13.90
N LEU A 27 7.90 5.37 13.65
CA LEU A 27 6.72 4.63 14.13
C LEU A 27 6.72 4.50 15.66
N ASP A 28 7.86 4.14 16.26
CA ASP A 28 7.98 4.00 17.71
C ASP A 28 7.83 5.33 18.44
N ASN A 29 8.04 6.47 17.78
CA ASN A 29 7.77 7.80 18.35
C ASN A 29 6.32 8.29 18.14
N ASN A 30 5.48 7.55 17.39
CA ASN A 30 4.11 7.95 17.04
C ASN A 30 3.03 7.18 17.84
N HIS A 31 3.16 7.12 19.17
CA HIS A 31 2.31 6.30 20.04
C HIS A 31 1.61 7.06 21.17
N ARG A 32 1.53 8.40 21.09
CA ARG A 32 0.89 9.22 22.13
C ARG A 32 -0.53 8.71 22.42
N ARG A 33 -0.82 8.47 23.70
CA ARG A 33 -2.12 7.99 24.22
C ARG A 33 -2.55 6.60 23.74
N LEU A 34 -1.70 5.82 23.07
CA LEU A 34 -1.98 4.42 22.79
C LEU A 34 -1.85 3.58 24.07
N LYS A 35 -2.79 2.66 24.29
CA LYS A 35 -2.76 1.73 25.42
C LYS A 35 -1.89 0.52 25.09
N ARG A 36 -1.48 -0.24 26.11
CA ARG A 36 -0.65 -1.45 25.95
C ARG A 36 -1.23 -2.50 25.00
N LYS A 37 -2.56 -2.61 24.90
CA LYS A 37 -3.26 -3.58 24.04
C LYS A 37 -3.64 -3.01 22.66
N ASP A 38 -3.35 -1.74 22.42
CA ASP A 38 -3.67 -1.12 21.14
C ASP A 38 -2.64 -1.53 20.09
N ASP A 39 -3.10 -1.93 18.90
CA ASP A 39 -2.24 -2.03 17.73
C ASP A 39 -1.52 -0.69 17.51
N LYS A 40 -0.21 -0.71 17.30
CA LYS A 40 0.57 0.52 17.07
C LYS A 40 0.55 0.97 15.62
N PHE A 41 0.50 0.00 14.71
CA PHE A 41 0.48 0.20 13.28
C PHE A 41 -0.32 -0.91 12.61
N TYR A 42 -0.74 -0.67 11.38
CA TYR A 42 -1.42 -1.64 10.53
C TYR A 42 -0.56 -1.94 9.31
N ARG A 43 -0.63 -3.18 8.84
CA ARG A 43 0.01 -3.59 7.59
C ARG A 43 -1.06 -3.70 6.51
N ILE A 44 -0.77 -3.09 5.38
CA ILE A 44 -1.61 -3.07 4.19
C ILE A 44 -0.74 -3.56 3.03
N SER A 45 -1.37 -4.10 1.99
CA SER A 45 -0.64 -4.45 0.77
C SER A 45 -1.43 -3.98 -0.44
N ILE A 46 -0.74 -3.28 -1.33
CA ILE A 46 -1.25 -2.92 -2.66
C ILE A 46 -0.68 -3.95 -3.62
N CYS A 47 -1.58 -4.70 -4.23
CA CYS A 47 -1.26 -5.87 -5.02
C CYS A 47 -2.00 -5.77 -6.36
N PRO A 48 -1.50 -4.99 -7.33
CA PRO A 48 -2.13 -4.96 -8.63
C PRO A 48 -2.14 -6.38 -9.23
N SER A 49 -3.15 -6.67 -10.04
CA SER A 49 -3.30 -7.95 -10.73
C SER A 49 -2.17 -8.15 -11.76
N GLN A 50 -2.03 -9.38 -12.29
CA GLN A 50 -1.07 -9.63 -13.36
C GLN A 50 -1.34 -8.75 -14.59
N GLU A 51 -2.61 -8.54 -14.91
CA GLU A 51 -3.06 -7.72 -16.04
C GLU A 51 -2.81 -6.23 -15.78
N GLU A 52 -3.14 -5.75 -14.58
CA GLU A 52 -2.86 -4.37 -14.15
C GLU A 52 -1.35 -4.08 -14.22
N LEU A 53 -0.51 -4.99 -13.72
CA LEU A 53 0.94 -4.83 -13.81
C LEU A 53 1.46 -4.82 -15.26
N ALA A 54 0.91 -5.69 -16.12
CA ALA A 54 1.28 -5.72 -17.53
C ALA A 54 0.91 -4.41 -18.24
N ASP A 55 -0.27 -3.84 -17.94
CA ASP A 55 -0.71 -2.56 -18.49
C ASP A 55 0.12 -1.39 -17.99
N LEU A 56 0.44 -1.36 -16.69
CA LEU A 56 1.32 -0.34 -16.12
C LEU A 56 2.70 -0.39 -16.79
N ILE A 57 3.30 -1.58 -16.91
CA ILE A 57 4.61 -1.73 -17.58
C ILE A 57 4.52 -1.26 -19.04
N ARG A 58 3.52 -1.74 -19.77
CA ARG A 58 3.31 -1.37 -21.18
C ARG A 58 3.17 0.14 -21.36
N GLN A 59 2.51 0.84 -20.45
CA GLN A 59 2.35 2.29 -20.55
C GLN A 59 3.60 3.07 -20.20
N VAL A 60 4.36 2.60 -19.22
CA VAL A 60 5.59 3.26 -18.79
C VAL A 60 6.71 3.03 -19.81
N THR A 61 6.90 1.79 -20.26
CA THR A 61 8.10 1.39 -21.02
C THR A 61 7.81 1.06 -22.49
N GLY A 62 6.54 0.85 -22.85
CA GLY A 62 6.15 0.30 -24.16
C GLY A 62 6.37 -1.21 -24.30
N GLN A 63 6.94 -1.88 -23.29
CA GLN A 63 7.27 -3.31 -23.36
C GLN A 63 6.08 -4.20 -22.97
N GLN A 64 6.07 -5.41 -23.53
CA GLN A 64 5.21 -6.49 -23.05
C GLN A 64 6.09 -7.59 -22.48
N VAL A 65 6.04 -7.76 -21.16
CA VAL A 65 6.88 -8.71 -20.43
C VAL A 65 6.01 -9.59 -19.55
N THR A 66 6.48 -10.81 -19.33
CA THR A 66 5.84 -11.78 -18.43
C THR A 66 6.50 -11.82 -17.06
N GLU A 67 7.75 -11.39 -16.98
CA GLU A 67 8.55 -11.34 -15.76
C GLU A 67 9.21 -9.96 -15.66
N PHE A 68 9.30 -9.42 -14.45
CA PHE A 68 9.79 -8.06 -14.24
C PHE A 68 11.31 -7.93 -14.55
N GLU A 69 12.08 -9.00 -14.38
CA GLU A 69 13.52 -9.03 -14.69
C GLU A 69 13.84 -8.95 -16.19
N GLN A 70 12.84 -9.06 -17.06
CA GLN A 70 13.02 -8.87 -18.51
C GLN A 70 13.27 -7.39 -18.87
N LEU A 71 12.88 -6.46 -18.00
CA LEU A 71 13.11 -5.02 -18.19
C LEU A 71 14.56 -4.64 -17.87
N THR A 72 15.06 -3.62 -18.56
CA THR A 72 16.33 -2.97 -18.22
C THR A 72 16.25 -2.31 -16.84
N MET A 73 17.41 -2.00 -16.24
CA MET A 73 17.44 -1.36 -14.92
C MET A 73 16.76 0.02 -14.93
N GLU A 74 16.90 0.79 -16.01
CA GLU A 74 16.23 2.10 -16.17
C GLU A 74 14.71 1.93 -16.23
N GLU A 75 14.21 1.02 -17.05
CA GLU A 75 12.78 0.70 -17.15
C GLU A 75 12.21 0.18 -15.82
N GLN A 76 12.96 -0.66 -15.09
CA GLN A 76 12.55 -1.12 -13.77
C GLN A 76 12.38 0.05 -12.80
N ILE A 77 13.31 1.01 -12.80
CA ILE A 77 13.21 2.22 -11.97
C ILE A 77 11.96 3.01 -12.33
N GLU A 78 11.71 3.27 -13.62
CA GLU A 78 10.53 4.01 -14.07
C GLU A 78 9.21 3.31 -13.68
N VAL A 79 9.10 2.01 -13.91
CA VAL A 79 7.92 1.21 -13.54
C VAL A 79 7.68 1.24 -12.02
N THR A 80 8.75 1.15 -11.24
CA THR A 80 8.63 1.15 -9.78
C THR A 80 8.29 2.51 -9.22
N ASP A 81 8.81 3.59 -9.79
CA ASP A 81 8.42 4.95 -9.44
C ASP A 81 6.96 5.22 -9.80
N GLU A 82 6.48 4.69 -10.91
CA GLU A 82 5.07 4.76 -11.27
C GLU A 82 4.19 3.99 -10.28
N LEU A 83 4.61 2.78 -9.86
CA LEU A 83 3.94 2.02 -8.82
C LEU A 83 3.94 2.75 -7.45
N LYS A 84 4.99 3.52 -7.12
CA LYS A 84 5.01 4.40 -5.92
C LYS A 84 3.95 5.48 -6.03
N LYS A 85 3.83 6.17 -7.18
CA LYS A 85 2.79 7.20 -7.40
C LYS A 85 1.40 6.62 -7.23
N PHE A 86 1.12 5.47 -7.84
CA PHE A 86 -0.15 4.77 -7.65
C PHE A 86 -0.40 4.41 -6.17
N SER A 87 0.65 3.98 -5.46
CA SER A 87 0.56 3.68 -4.03
C SER A 87 0.25 4.90 -3.18
N ILE A 88 0.83 6.07 -3.50
CA ILE A 88 0.53 7.34 -2.84
C ILE A 88 -0.94 7.73 -3.09
N LEU A 89 -1.44 7.54 -4.32
CA LEU A 89 -2.85 7.77 -4.65
C LEU A 89 -3.78 6.87 -3.82
N CYS A 90 -3.44 5.58 -3.70
CA CYS A 90 -4.17 4.64 -2.83
C CYS A 90 -4.16 5.07 -1.36
N MET A 91 -3.02 5.58 -0.87
CA MET A 91 -2.90 6.07 0.50
C MET A 91 -3.64 7.38 0.73
N ARG A 92 -3.82 8.20 -0.31
CA ARG A 92 -4.70 9.38 -0.26
C ARG A 92 -6.15 8.95 -0.10
N CYS A 93 -6.59 7.97 -0.88
CA CYS A 93 -7.91 7.36 -0.72
C CYS A 93 -8.07 6.72 0.66
N TYR A 94 -7.02 6.09 1.19
CA TYR A 94 -7.00 5.52 2.53
C TYR A 94 -7.22 6.59 3.61
N SER A 95 -6.49 7.72 3.54
CA SER A 95 -6.57 8.76 4.58
C SER A 95 -7.94 9.43 4.64
N ILE A 96 -8.51 9.81 3.49
CA ILE A 96 -9.81 10.49 3.43
C ILE A 96 -10.98 9.56 3.81
N ASN A 97 -10.82 8.24 3.65
CA ASN A 97 -11.86 7.27 4.00
C ASN A 97 -12.14 7.23 5.51
N PHE A 98 -11.24 7.70 6.36
CA PHE A 98 -11.51 7.85 7.80
C PHE A 98 -12.57 8.91 8.12
N ARG A 99 -12.83 9.83 7.18
CA ARG A 99 -13.82 10.92 7.29
C ARG A 99 -13.61 11.78 8.55
N ARG A 100 -12.35 11.94 8.94
CA ARG A 100 -11.94 12.75 10.09
C ARG A 100 -11.69 14.18 9.62
N GLU A 101 -12.25 15.17 10.31
CA GLU A 101 -12.11 16.58 9.94
C GLU A 101 -10.65 17.02 9.77
N LYS A 102 -9.74 16.52 10.63
CA LYS A 102 -8.31 16.85 10.60
C LYS A 102 -7.48 16.05 9.60
N ILE A 103 -8.07 15.10 8.89
CA ILE A 103 -7.37 14.24 7.93
C ILE A 103 -7.87 14.61 6.53
N LYS A 104 -7.05 15.32 5.78
CA LYS A 104 -7.32 15.87 4.45
C LYS A 104 -6.54 15.15 3.36
N GLY A 105 -5.38 14.57 3.69
CA GLY A 105 -4.52 13.94 2.69
C GLY A 105 -3.55 12.92 3.26
N VAL A 106 -2.56 12.56 2.44
CA VAL A 106 -1.52 11.58 2.79
C VAL A 106 -0.51 12.15 3.80
N GLU A 107 -0.36 13.46 3.79
CA GLU A 107 0.50 14.26 4.67
C GLU A 107 0.06 14.19 6.13
N ASP A 108 -1.23 13.92 6.39
CA ASP A 108 -1.78 13.86 7.74
C ASP A 108 -1.56 12.49 8.39
N ILE A 109 -1.16 11.47 7.65
CA ILE A 109 -1.00 10.10 8.14
C ILE A 109 0.47 9.68 8.11
N LEU A 110 0.93 9.00 9.16
CA LEU A 110 2.29 8.45 9.18
C LEU A 110 2.29 7.08 8.53
N TRP A 111 2.87 6.95 7.34
CA TRP A 111 2.92 5.70 6.61
C TRP A 111 4.22 5.55 5.81
N PHE A 112 4.59 4.29 5.56
CA PHE A 112 5.77 3.90 4.81
C PHE A 112 5.43 2.73 3.89
N GLY A 113 5.80 2.84 2.63
CA GLY A 113 5.69 1.78 1.62
C GLY A 113 7.05 1.16 1.31
N ARG A 114 7.08 -0.13 0.97
CA ARG A 114 8.25 -0.81 0.39
C ARG A 114 7.79 -1.67 -0.77
N ILE A 115 8.54 -1.62 -1.88
CA ILE A 115 8.25 -2.43 -3.07
C ILE A 115 8.78 -3.85 -2.86
N GLY A 116 7.97 -4.84 -3.20
CA GLY A 116 8.39 -6.22 -3.41
C GLY A 116 8.24 -6.58 -4.88
N ASN A 117 9.25 -7.23 -5.46
CA ASN A 117 9.28 -7.66 -6.86
C ASN A 117 9.08 -9.17 -7.05
N ALA A 118 9.09 -9.94 -5.96
CA ALA A 118 8.91 -11.37 -5.97
C ALA A 118 7.99 -11.82 -4.84
N ARG A 119 7.21 -12.87 -5.10
CA ARG A 119 6.49 -13.63 -4.09
C ARG A 119 6.94 -15.07 -4.13
N TYR A 120 6.85 -15.72 -2.99
CA TYR A 120 7.24 -17.12 -2.84
C TYR A 120 6.04 -17.93 -2.37
N TYR A 121 5.96 -19.17 -2.84
CA TYR A 121 4.97 -20.13 -2.40
C TYR A 121 5.15 -20.44 -0.91
N LYS A 122 4.06 -20.38 -0.17
CA LYS A 122 4.03 -20.80 1.24
C LYS A 122 3.52 -22.24 1.32
N GLY A 123 3.95 -22.98 2.34
CA GLY A 123 3.43 -24.34 2.59
C GLY A 123 1.89 -24.43 2.75
N THR A 124 1.24 -23.31 3.06
CA THR A 124 -0.23 -23.21 3.15
C THR A 124 -0.92 -23.00 1.81
N ASP A 125 -0.18 -22.61 0.76
CA ASP A 125 -0.72 -22.30 -0.55
C ASP A 125 -1.28 -23.56 -1.21
N ARG A 126 -2.38 -23.38 -1.95
CA ARG A 126 -3.10 -24.48 -2.61
C ARG A 126 -2.20 -25.27 -3.54
N ASP A 127 -1.39 -24.58 -4.36
CA ASP A 127 -0.48 -25.23 -5.31
C ASP A 127 0.59 -26.08 -4.62
N VAL A 128 1.03 -25.69 -3.41
CA VAL A 128 1.97 -26.50 -2.63
C VAL A 128 1.28 -27.72 -2.03
N LYS A 129 0.07 -27.55 -1.49
CA LYS A 129 -0.73 -28.66 -0.95
C LYS A 129 -1.11 -29.70 -2.01
N GLU A 130 -1.31 -29.26 -3.24
CA GLU A 130 -1.63 -30.12 -4.39
C GLU A 130 -0.38 -30.65 -5.11
N GLY A 131 0.83 -30.33 -4.61
CA GLY A 131 2.10 -30.80 -5.19
C GLY A 131 2.47 -30.17 -6.53
N ARG A 132 1.80 -29.09 -6.93
CA ARG A 132 2.07 -28.33 -8.17
C ARG A 132 3.25 -27.36 -8.03
N ALA A 133 3.62 -27.00 -6.80
CA ALA A 133 4.79 -26.19 -6.45
C ALA A 133 5.37 -26.63 -5.11
N LYS A 134 6.58 -26.17 -4.75
CA LYS A 134 7.18 -26.38 -3.42
C LYS A 134 7.15 -25.10 -2.61
N SER A 135 7.10 -25.24 -1.28
CA SER A 135 7.25 -24.10 -0.39
C SER A 135 8.64 -23.48 -0.57
N GLY A 136 8.70 -22.17 -0.75
CA GLY A 136 9.93 -21.44 -1.06
C GLY A 136 10.18 -21.24 -2.55
N ASP A 137 9.43 -21.90 -3.44
CA ASP A 137 9.53 -21.64 -4.88
C ASP A 137 9.05 -20.22 -5.19
N ARG A 138 9.73 -19.54 -6.11
CA ARG A 138 9.30 -18.23 -6.62
C ARG A 138 8.00 -18.41 -7.42
N LYS A 139 7.02 -17.55 -7.16
CA LYS A 139 5.79 -17.49 -7.96
C LYS A 139 6.10 -16.89 -9.33
N PRO A 140 5.62 -17.49 -10.43
CA PRO A 140 5.84 -16.96 -11.78
C PRO A 140 5.02 -15.68 -12.01
N GLY A 141 5.34 -14.97 -13.09
CA GLY A 141 4.62 -13.79 -13.53
C GLY A 141 5.10 -12.50 -12.87
N LEU A 142 4.38 -11.41 -13.17
CA LEU A 142 4.63 -10.10 -12.61
C LEU A 142 4.25 -10.08 -11.13
N GLN A 143 5.23 -10.16 -10.23
CA GLN A 143 5.00 -10.21 -8.78
C GLN A 143 5.22 -8.87 -8.08
N LEU A 144 5.20 -7.74 -8.80
CA LEU A 144 5.34 -6.42 -8.20
C LEU A 144 4.18 -6.12 -7.24
N HIS A 145 4.50 -5.62 -6.05
CA HIS A 145 3.54 -5.23 -5.04
C HIS A 145 4.16 -4.26 -4.04
N VAL A 146 3.32 -3.61 -3.23
CA VAL A 146 3.79 -2.68 -2.20
C VAL A 146 3.29 -3.14 -0.84
N HIS A 147 4.23 -3.33 0.09
CA HIS A 147 3.93 -3.47 1.51
C HIS A 147 3.86 -2.11 2.16
N ILE A 148 2.76 -1.82 2.83
CA ILE A 148 2.56 -0.55 3.53
C ILE A 148 2.44 -0.81 5.01
N ILE A 149 3.13 0.00 5.80
CA ILE A 149 2.96 0.10 7.24
C ILE A 149 2.42 1.51 7.53
N VAL A 150 1.28 1.58 8.21
CA VAL A 150 0.64 2.85 8.59
C VAL A 150 0.44 2.90 10.09
N SER A 151 0.85 4.00 10.71
CA SER A 151 0.64 4.21 12.14
C SER A 151 -0.84 4.26 12.47
N ARG A 152 -1.18 3.83 13.68
CA ARG A 152 -2.53 3.98 14.22
C ARG A 152 -2.86 5.44 14.54
N ASN A 153 -1.86 6.29 14.76
CA ASN A 153 -2.09 7.72 14.96
C ASN A 153 -1.74 8.51 13.70
N ASP A 154 -2.38 9.66 13.55
CA ASP A 154 -2.00 10.67 12.58
C ASP A 154 -0.63 11.29 12.93
N VAL A 155 -0.06 12.09 12.02
CA VAL A 155 1.25 12.71 12.23
C VAL A 155 1.28 13.62 13.47
N THR A 156 0.17 14.27 13.80
CA THR A 156 0.06 15.15 14.98
C THR A 156 -0.19 14.40 16.29
N GLN A 157 -0.47 13.09 16.20
CA GLN A 157 -0.84 12.24 17.33
C GLN A 157 -2.07 12.74 18.12
N THR A 158 -3.03 13.33 17.40
CA THR A 158 -4.31 13.82 17.96
C THR A 158 -5.52 13.03 17.45
N VAL A 159 -5.37 12.25 16.38
CA VAL A 159 -6.42 11.44 15.76
C VAL A 159 -5.96 9.99 15.64
N THR A 160 -6.79 9.07 16.14
CA THR A 160 -6.59 7.63 15.97
C THR A 160 -7.31 7.12 14.72
N LEU A 161 -6.56 6.42 13.87
CA LEU A 161 -6.91 5.91 12.55
C LEU A 161 -6.91 4.37 12.60
N CYS A 162 -8.05 3.77 12.94
CA CYS A 162 -8.20 2.33 12.99
C CYS A 162 -9.01 1.83 11.79
N PRO A 163 -8.38 1.23 10.75
CA PRO A 163 -9.08 0.67 9.59
C PRO A 163 -9.87 -0.59 9.93
N LEU A 164 -9.70 -1.12 11.15
CA LEU A 164 -10.41 -2.29 11.66
C LEU A 164 -11.64 -1.95 12.50
N ALA A 165 -11.95 -0.65 12.66
CA ALA A 165 -13.12 -0.22 13.42
C ALA A 165 -14.43 -0.72 12.76
N ASN A 166 -15.43 -1.05 13.59
CA ASN A 166 -16.73 -1.52 13.11
C ASN A 166 -17.53 -0.43 12.38
N SER A 167 -17.28 0.84 12.67
CA SER A 167 -17.93 1.96 11.99
C SER A 167 -17.43 2.06 10.55
N ARG A 168 -18.36 2.09 9.59
CA ARG A 168 -18.09 2.18 8.13
C ARG A 168 -18.73 3.42 7.52
N GLY A 169 -18.70 4.53 8.24
CA GLY A 169 -19.42 5.74 7.84
C GLY A 169 -20.67 6.06 8.66
N SER A 170 -20.74 5.58 9.90
CA SER A 170 -21.84 5.92 10.79
C SER A 170 -21.80 7.43 11.09
N VAL A 171 -22.98 8.06 11.06
CA VAL A 171 -23.15 9.47 11.44
C VAL A 171 -23.30 9.52 12.96
N ASN A 172 -22.33 10.13 13.63
CA ASN A 172 -22.42 10.42 15.05
C ASN A 172 -22.75 11.90 15.25
N ILE A 173 -23.59 12.18 16.26
CA ILE A 173 -23.89 13.53 16.71
C ILE A 173 -23.13 13.75 18.01
N LEU A 174 -22.10 14.60 17.97
CA LEU A 174 -21.32 15.02 19.13
C LEU A 174 -21.48 16.52 19.28
N ASN A 175 -21.99 16.97 20.43
CA ASN A 175 -22.24 18.38 20.73
C ASN A 175 -23.05 19.11 19.64
N GLY A 176 -24.06 18.45 19.07
CA GLY A 176 -24.92 19.01 18.02
C GLY A 176 -24.31 19.01 16.60
N LYS A 177 -23.03 18.65 16.43
CA LYS A 177 -22.39 18.50 15.11
C LYS A 177 -22.51 17.07 14.60
N LYS A 178 -23.05 16.91 13.38
CA LYS A 178 -23.05 15.63 12.65
C LYS A 178 -21.65 15.39 12.08
N GLY A 179 -21.02 14.29 12.47
CA GLY A 179 -19.75 13.82 11.92
C GLY A 179 -19.87 12.38 11.45
N MET A 180 -19.55 12.12 10.19
CA MET A 180 -19.44 10.76 9.67
C MET A 180 -18.07 10.20 10.07
N ILE A 181 -18.03 9.03 10.69
CA ILE A 181 -16.76 8.40 11.08
C ILE A 181 -16.70 6.94 10.67
N GLY A 182 -15.48 6.42 10.54
CA GLY A 182 -15.25 5.02 10.27
C GLY A 182 -14.32 4.83 9.09
N PHE A 183 -14.05 3.59 8.75
CA PHE A 183 -13.26 3.23 7.59
C PHE A 183 -13.97 2.13 6.84
N ASP A 184 -14.34 2.37 5.59
CA ASP A 184 -14.95 1.34 4.76
C ASP A 184 -13.91 0.71 3.85
N ARG A 185 -13.47 -0.50 4.21
CA ARG A 185 -12.46 -1.23 3.43
C ARG A 185 -12.93 -1.50 2.01
N TRP A 186 -14.21 -1.83 1.81
CA TRP A 186 -14.72 -2.16 0.47
C TRP A 186 -14.69 -0.92 -0.41
N LEU A 187 -15.17 0.21 0.12
CA LEU A 187 -15.05 1.50 -0.57
C LEU A 187 -13.59 1.82 -0.93
N TRP A 188 -12.65 1.61 0.00
CA TRP A 188 -11.23 1.84 -0.28
C TRP A 188 -10.71 0.98 -1.44
N TYR A 189 -11.02 -0.32 -1.46
CA TYR A 189 -10.67 -1.20 -2.58
C TYR A 189 -11.28 -0.71 -3.90
N THR A 190 -12.57 -0.37 -3.90
CA THR A 190 -13.28 0.09 -5.09
C THR A 190 -12.66 1.38 -5.66
N VAL A 191 -12.39 2.39 -4.81
CA VAL A 191 -11.80 3.64 -5.30
C VAL A 191 -10.36 3.48 -5.74
N CYS A 192 -9.58 2.57 -5.13
CA CYS A 192 -8.23 2.25 -5.57
C CYS A 192 -8.22 1.56 -6.94
N SER A 193 -9.14 0.61 -7.17
CA SER A 193 -9.32 -0.05 -8.47
C SER A 193 -9.74 0.97 -9.54
N GLN A 194 -10.76 1.80 -9.26
CA GLN A 194 -11.17 2.86 -10.20
C GLN A 194 -10.04 3.86 -10.49
N ALA A 195 -9.24 4.20 -9.48
CA ALA A 195 -8.09 5.08 -9.66
C ALA A 195 -7.02 4.44 -10.56
N PHE A 196 -6.83 3.13 -10.47
CA PHE A 196 -5.96 2.39 -11.38
C PHE A 196 -6.52 2.44 -12.81
N ASP A 197 -7.80 2.06 -12.97
CA ASP A 197 -8.50 2.04 -14.26
C ASP A 197 -8.42 3.39 -14.98
N ILE A 198 -8.62 4.49 -14.25
CA ILE A 198 -8.55 5.85 -14.80
C ILE A 198 -7.10 6.23 -15.15
N SER A 199 -6.14 5.90 -14.28
CA SER A 199 -4.74 6.31 -14.47
C SER A 199 -4.08 5.55 -15.61
N TYR A 200 -4.46 4.29 -15.80
CA TYR A 200 -3.85 3.37 -16.75
C TYR A 200 -4.82 2.86 -17.82
N ASN A 201 -5.95 3.54 -18.03
CA ASN A 201 -6.96 3.18 -19.04
C ASN A 201 -7.29 1.66 -19.08
N HIS A 202 -7.30 1.05 -17.90
CA HIS A 202 -7.50 -0.38 -17.70
C HIS A 202 -9.01 -0.60 -17.49
N TYR A 203 -9.68 -1.15 -18.49
CA TYR A 203 -11.10 -1.49 -18.38
C TYR A 203 -11.25 -3.00 -18.45
N TYR A 204 -11.70 -3.59 -17.35
CA TYR A 204 -12.07 -5.00 -17.31
C TYR A 204 -13.09 -5.30 -18.43
N SER A 205 -12.71 -6.16 -19.38
CA SER A 205 -13.55 -6.62 -20.49
C SER A 205 -14.51 -7.73 -20.07
#